data_AF-A0A4Y2NHX5-F1
#
_entry.id   AF-A0A4Y2NHX5-F1
#
_cell.length_a   1.000
_cell.length_b   1.000
_cell.length_c   1.000
_cell.angle_alpha   90.00
_cell.angle_beta   90.00
_cell.angle_gamma   90.00
#
_symmetry.space_group_name_H-M   'P 1'
#
loop_
_entity.id
_entity.type
_entity.pdbx_description
1 polymer ?
#
loop_
_entity_poly.entity_id
_entity_poly.type
_entity_poly.pdbx_seq_one_letter_code
_entity_poly.pdbx_strand_id
1 'polypeptide(L)'
;MSLNQEDNSFYIADRKFSRKYIQIPPVLDTDGIKYTPFKYSLENSFQTNPEPYDDHHIAEVNRAIRRYIDNPKTNSNIKSISQQEILSFLKKINPRKATGPDGIPNKALQQIPTNAITFITKIFKKCFLCNYPPFGKQRMS
;
A
#
# COMPACT_ATOMS: atom_id res chain seq x y z
N MET A 1 11.35 -15.06 -35.66
CA MET A 1 11.97 -14.84 -34.33
C MET A 1 11.13 -15.58 -33.31
N SER A 2 11.74 -16.46 -32.52
CA SER A 2 11.08 -17.12 -31.37
C SER A 2 10.98 -16.10 -30.24
N LEU A 3 9.78 -15.89 -29.69
CA LEU A 3 9.55 -15.00 -28.54
C LEU A 3 9.40 -15.89 -27.30
N ASN A 4 10.45 -15.95 -26.47
CA ASN A 4 10.49 -16.66 -25.20
C ASN A 4 10.36 -15.67 -24.03
N GLN A 5 9.59 -16.06 -23.00
CA GLN A 5 9.32 -15.25 -21.81
C GLN A 5 10.48 -15.26 -20.82
N GLU A 6 11.27 -16.34 -20.76
CA GLU A 6 12.40 -16.46 -19.82
C GLU A 6 13.62 -15.62 -20.24
N ASP A 7 13.76 -15.35 -21.55
CA ASP A 7 14.92 -14.63 -22.10
C ASP A 7 14.68 -13.13 -22.29
N ASN A 8 13.63 -12.56 -21.67
CA ASN A 8 13.20 -11.15 -21.83
C ASN A 8 12.94 -10.73 -23.30
N SER A 9 12.87 -11.68 -24.23
CA SER A 9 12.77 -11.40 -25.67
C SER A 9 11.45 -10.73 -26.03
N PHE A 10 10.38 -11.04 -25.29
CA PHE A 10 9.07 -10.39 -25.42
C PHE A 10 9.15 -8.90 -25.06
N TYR A 11 9.80 -8.55 -23.95
CA TYR A 11 10.02 -7.16 -23.53
C TYR A 11 10.85 -6.38 -24.57
N ILE A 12 11.89 -7.00 -25.14
CA ILE A 12 12.73 -6.37 -26.17
C ILE A 12 11.97 -6.16 -27.48
N ALA A 13 11.14 -7.11 -27.88
CA ALA A 13 10.28 -6.99 -29.06
C ALA A 13 9.25 -5.87 -28.86
N ASP A 14 8.51 -5.89 -27.75
CA ASP A 14 7.48 -4.90 -27.45
C ASP A 14 8.06 -3.47 -27.33
N ARG A 15 9.24 -3.32 -26.71
CA ARG A 15 9.98 -2.05 -26.67
C ARG A 15 10.33 -1.50 -28.06
N LYS A 16 10.64 -2.37 -29.03
CA LYS A 16 10.95 -1.95 -30.41
C LYS A 16 9.73 -1.44 -31.17
N PHE A 17 8.53 -1.93 -30.84
CA PHE A 17 7.28 -1.54 -31.50
C PHE A 17 6.55 -0.40 -30.78
N SER A 18 6.67 -0.31 -29.44
CA SER A 18 5.85 0.60 -28.63
C SER A 18 6.39 2.04 -28.54
N ARG A 19 7.64 2.32 -28.92
CA ARG A 19 8.18 3.68 -28.86
C ARG A 19 8.73 4.06 -30.23
N LYS A 20 8.37 5.25 -30.73
CA LYS A 20 9.25 5.97 -31.67
C LYS A 20 10.59 6.09 -30.93
N TYR A 21 11.54 5.21 -31.24
CA TYR A 21 12.87 5.26 -30.64
C TYR A 21 13.50 6.55 -31.17
N ILE A 22 13.31 7.63 -30.42
CA ILE A 22 14.10 8.83 -30.60
C ILE A 22 15.52 8.36 -30.27
N GLN A 23 16.36 8.23 -31.29
CA GLN A 23 17.79 8.11 -31.04
C GLN A 23 18.19 9.39 -30.33
N ILE A 24 18.23 9.35 -28.99
CA ILE A 24 18.86 10.41 -28.24
C ILE A 24 20.34 10.25 -28.56
N PRO A 25 20.97 11.21 -29.27
CA PRO A 25 22.38 11.10 -29.57
C PRO A 25 23.15 10.94 -28.25
N PRO A 26 24.18 10.08 -28.22
CA PRO A 26 25.04 10.00 -27.05
C PRO A 26 25.56 11.40 -26.75
N VAL A 27 25.35 11.89 -25.52
CA VAL A 27 26.00 13.12 -25.09
C VAL A 27 27.47 12.77 -24.92
N LEU A 28 28.26 13.18 -25.91
CA LEU A 28 29.71 13.05 -25.93
C LEU A 28 30.27 14.17 -25.07
N ASP A 29 31.09 13.81 -24.09
CA ASP A 29 32.01 14.76 -23.48
C ASP A 29 33.37 14.70 -24.19
N THR A 30 34.28 15.64 -23.92
CA THR A 30 35.57 15.82 -24.61
C THR A 30 36.44 14.57 -24.69
N ASP A 31 36.21 13.59 -23.82
CA ASP A 31 37.06 12.41 -23.65
C ASP A 31 36.38 11.11 -24.19
N GLY A 32 35.24 11.23 -24.88
CA GLY A 32 34.57 10.11 -25.55
C GLY A 32 33.83 9.12 -24.64
N ILE A 33 33.75 9.38 -23.33
CA ILE A 33 32.95 8.59 -22.38
C ILE A 33 31.47 9.00 -22.48
N LYS A 34 30.60 7.99 -22.59
CA LYS A 34 29.14 8.14 -22.68
C LYS A 34 28.60 8.74 -21.38
N TYR A 35 28.32 10.04 -21.37
CA TYR A 35 27.81 10.73 -20.19
C TYR A 35 26.34 10.35 -19.97
N THR A 36 26.04 9.66 -18.87
CA THR A 36 24.67 9.52 -18.35
C THR A 36 24.54 10.45 -17.15
N PRO A 37 23.87 11.61 -17.28
CA PRO A 37 23.74 12.60 -16.20
C PRO A 37 23.18 12.00 -14.90
N PHE A 38 22.40 10.92 -15.03
CA PHE A 38 21.79 10.20 -13.93
C PHE A 38 22.77 9.40 -13.08
N LYS A 39 23.95 9.00 -13.57
CA LYS A 39 24.86 8.13 -12.81
C LYS A 39 25.36 8.86 -11.56
N TYR A 40 25.90 10.06 -11.73
CA TYR A 40 26.41 10.86 -10.63
C TYR A 40 25.30 11.37 -9.70
N SER A 41 24.16 11.80 -10.25
CA SER A 41 23.01 12.18 -9.41
C SER A 41 22.45 11.02 -8.59
N LEU A 42 22.37 9.81 -9.15
CA LEU A 42 21.96 8.63 -8.40
C LEU A 42 22.99 8.27 -7.34
N GLU A 43 24.26 8.23 -7.69
CA GLU A 43 25.34 7.86 -6.76
C GLU A 43 25.41 8.84 -5.58
N ASN A 44 25.24 10.15 -5.83
CA ASN A 44 25.17 11.16 -4.78
C ASN A 44 23.92 11.02 -3.88
N SER A 45 22.80 10.50 -4.41
CA SER A 45 21.57 10.32 -3.61
C SER A 45 21.64 9.16 -2.59
N PHE A 46 22.58 8.23 -2.77
CA PHE A 46 22.82 7.11 -1.86
C PHE A 46 24.01 7.33 -0.92
N GLN A 47 24.70 8.47 -1.02
CA GLN A 47 25.74 8.83 -0.07
C GLN A 47 25.15 9.20 1.28
N THR A 48 25.87 8.86 2.35
CA THR A 48 25.51 9.30 3.71
C THR A 48 25.54 10.82 3.76
N ASN A 49 24.52 11.44 4.36
CA ASN A 49 24.48 12.89 4.52
C ASN A 49 25.77 13.36 5.22
N PRO A 50 26.60 14.21 4.59
CA PRO A 50 27.85 14.68 5.20
C PRO A 50 27.62 15.67 6.34
N GLU A 51 26.42 16.24 6.46
CA GLU A 51 26.09 17.12 7.58
C GLU A 51 25.98 16.34 8.89
N PRO A 52 26.55 16.85 9.99
CA PRO A 52 26.40 16.24 11.29
C PRO A 52 24.92 16.19 11.67
N TYR A 53 24.50 15.04 12.19
CA TYR A 53 23.15 14.87 12.71
C TYR A 53 22.88 15.91 13.80
N ASP A 54 21.81 16.69 13.64
CA ASP A 54 21.35 17.58 14.69
C ASP A 54 20.62 16.76 15.77
N ASP A 55 21.32 16.47 16.87
CA ASP A 55 20.79 15.74 18.01
C ASP A 55 19.54 16.42 18.62
N HIS A 56 19.46 17.75 18.55
CA HIS A 56 18.29 18.50 19.01
C HIS A 56 17.09 18.22 18.10
N HIS A 57 17.29 18.22 16.78
CA HIS A 57 16.26 17.84 15.82
C HIS A 57 15.81 16.38 16.01
N ILE A 58 16.74 15.45 16.19
CA ILE A 58 16.42 14.04 16.46
C ILE A 58 15.59 13.89 17.74
N ALA A 59 15.97 14.59 18.81
CA ALA A 59 15.23 14.60 20.07
C ALA A 59 13.82 15.19 19.90
N GLU A 60 13.68 16.25 19.10
CA GLU A 60 12.39 16.88 18.80
C GLU A 60 11.47 15.95 18.00
N VAL A 61 11.98 15.31 16.95
CA VAL A 61 11.24 14.33 16.15
C VAL A 61 10.79 13.16 17.01
N ASN A 62 11.71 12.59 17.81
CA ASN A 62 11.37 11.51 18.72
C ASN A 62 10.31 11.92 19.75
N ARG A 63 10.39 13.15 20.28
CA ARG A 63 9.39 13.72 21.18
C ARG A 63 8.03 13.88 20.48
N ALA A 64 8.01 14.32 19.23
CA ALA A 64 6.78 14.45 18.44
C ALA A 64 6.14 13.08 18.16
N ILE A 65 6.95 12.06 17.82
CA ILE A 65 6.49 10.69 17.61
C ILE A 65 5.89 10.12 18.89
N ARG A 66 6.57 10.25 20.04
CA ARG A 66 6.04 9.80 21.34
C ARG A 66 4.73 10.48 21.67
N ARG A 67 4.65 11.81 21.53
CA ARG A 67 3.41 12.58 21.73
C ARG A 67 2.26 12.08 20.85
N TYR A 68 2.54 11.69 19.61
CA TYR A 68 1.52 11.15 18.69
C TYR A 68 1.03 9.76 19.12
N ILE A 69 1.94 8.88 19.55
CA ILE A 69 1.63 7.53 20.00
C ILE A 69 0.86 7.56 21.35
N ASP A 70 1.31 8.39 22.29
CA ASP A 70 0.77 8.48 23.65
C ASP A 70 -0.57 9.22 23.68
N ASN A 71 -0.83 10.10 22.72
CA ASN A 71 -2.10 10.81 22.56
C ASN A 71 -2.75 10.44 21.22
N PRO A 72 -3.25 9.20 21.07
CA PRO A 72 -3.98 8.82 19.88
C PRO A 72 -5.18 9.75 19.75
N LYS A 73 -5.23 10.55 18.68
CA LYS A 73 -6.36 11.43 18.39
C LYS A 73 -7.62 10.57 18.38
N THR A 74 -8.40 10.66 19.45
CA THR A 74 -9.73 10.08 19.49
C THR A 74 -10.56 10.98 18.59
N ASN A 75 -10.82 10.49 17.39
CA ASN A 75 -11.76 11.13 16.48
C ASN A 75 -13.14 11.02 17.16
N SER A 76 -13.50 11.99 18.00
CA SER A 76 -14.72 12.01 18.82
C SER A 76 -16.00 12.02 17.98
N ASN A 77 -15.86 12.17 16.66
CA ASN A 77 -16.95 12.16 15.68
C ASN A 77 -17.15 10.81 14.99
N ILE A 78 -16.39 9.76 15.34
CA ILE A 78 -16.65 8.43 14.79
C ILE A 78 -17.98 7.93 15.37
N LYS A 79 -18.98 7.82 14.50
CA LYS A 79 -20.28 7.22 14.78
C LYS A 79 -20.06 5.88 15.49
N SER A 80 -20.50 5.78 16.75
CA SER A 80 -20.42 4.55 17.53
C SER A 80 -21.16 3.44 16.79
N ILE A 81 -20.43 2.42 16.35
CA ILE A 81 -21.02 1.29 15.62
C ILE A 81 -21.90 0.50 16.58
N SER A 82 -23.17 0.39 16.21
CA SER A 82 -24.15 -0.39 16.97
C SER A 82 -24.26 -1.82 16.44
N GLN A 83 -24.67 -2.75 17.30
CA GLN A 83 -24.96 -4.12 16.88
C GLN A 83 -26.09 -4.18 15.83
N GLN A 84 -27.04 -3.25 15.89
CA GLN A 84 -28.14 -3.18 14.93
C GLN A 84 -27.65 -2.77 13.54
N GLU A 85 -26.66 -1.86 13.46
CA GLU A 85 -26.04 -1.51 12.18
C GLU A 85 -25.39 -2.75 11.56
N ILE A 86 -24.57 -3.49 12.32
CA ILE A 86 -23.92 -4.72 11.84
C ILE A 86 -24.96 -5.75 11.38
N LEU A 87 -26.03 -5.95 12.16
CA LEU A 87 -27.13 -6.85 11.81
C LEU A 87 -27.82 -6.45 10.50
N SER A 88 -28.11 -5.16 10.32
CA SER A 88 -28.74 -4.66 9.10
C SER A 88 -27.83 -4.86 7.87
N PHE A 89 -26.51 -4.67 8.04
CA PHE A 89 -25.53 -4.94 6.99
C PHE A 89 -25.46 -6.42 6.64
N LEU A 90 -25.39 -7.31 7.64
CA LEU A 90 -25.38 -8.77 7.43
C LEU A 90 -26.65 -9.23 6.71
N LYS A 91 -27.83 -8.68 7.04
CA LYS A 91 -29.07 -9.01 6.31
C LYS A 91 -29.09 -8.51 4.87
N LYS A 92 -28.41 -7.39 4.58
CA LYS A 92 -28.37 -6.78 3.25
C LYS A 92 -27.42 -7.48 2.28
N ILE A 93 -26.49 -8.31 2.75
CA ILE A 93 -25.56 -9.01 1.86
C ILE A 93 -26.32 -10.00 0.96
N ASN A 94 -25.95 -10.08 -0.32
CA ASN A 94 -26.56 -11.03 -1.24
C ASN A 94 -25.99 -12.43 -0.98
N PRO A 95 -26.80 -13.43 -0.59
CA PRO A 95 -26.32 -14.78 -0.26
C PRO A 95 -25.82 -15.56 -1.49
N ARG A 96 -26.13 -15.11 -2.71
CA ARG A 96 -25.71 -15.74 -3.98
C ARG A 96 -24.38 -15.22 -4.51
N LYS A 97 -23.77 -14.22 -3.86
CA LYS A 97 -22.46 -13.72 -4.30
C LYS A 97 -21.38 -14.77 -4.05
N ALA A 98 -20.40 -14.79 -4.96
CA ALA A 98 -19.21 -15.62 -4.82
C ALA A 98 -18.48 -15.31 -3.52
N THR A 99 -17.98 -16.37 -2.92
CA THR A 99 -17.15 -16.38 -1.73
C THR A 99 -15.83 -15.65 -1.94
N GLY A 100 -15.29 -15.01 -0.89
CA GLY A 100 -13.97 -14.39 -0.95
C GLY A 100 -12.83 -15.41 -0.97
N PRO A 101 -11.57 -14.95 -0.97
CA PRO A 101 -10.39 -15.82 -0.85
C PRO A 101 -10.37 -16.65 0.45
N ASP A 102 -11.15 -16.23 1.44
CA ASP A 102 -11.34 -16.89 2.73
C ASP A 102 -12.22 -18.14 2.68
N GLY A 103 -12.91 -18.41 1.57
CA GLY A 103 -13.77 -19.59 1.48
C GLY A 103 -15.08 -19.48 2.29
N ILE A 104 -15.40 -18.31 2.88
CA ILE A 104 -16.61 -18.12 3.68
C ILE A 104 -17.79 -17.62 2.82
N PRO A 105 -18.87 -18.41 2.66
CA PRO A 105 -20.02 -17.99 1.87
C PRO A 105 -20.84 -16.91 2.59
N ASN A 106 -21.43 -15.98 1.84
CA ASN A 106 -22.29 -14.93 2.40
C ASN A 106 -23.50 -15.47 3.19
N LYS A 107 -23.99 -16.65 2.83
CA LYS A 107 -25.08 -17.31 3.58
C LYS A 107 -24.65 -17.66 5.01
N ALA A 108 -23.38 -18.02 5.23
CA ALA A 108 -22.87 -18.27 6.58
C ALA A 108 -22.77 -16.97 7.38
N LEU A 109 -22.35 -15.87 6.75
CA LEU A 109 -22.31 -14.55 7.38
C LEU A 109 -23.69 -14.08 7.86
N GLN A 110 -24.77 -14.44 7.15
CA GLN A 110 -26.15 -14.14 7.57
C GLN A 110 -26.62 -14.95 8.79
N GLN A 111 -26.00 -16.11 9.06
CA GLN A 111 -26.38 -17.03 10.14
C GLN A 111 -25.49 -16.90 11.38
N ILE A 112 -24.65 -15.85 11.46
CA ILE A 112 -23.79 -15.62 12.61
C ILE A 112 -24.64 -15.38 13.86
N PRO A 113 -24.36 -16.08 14.98
CA PRO A 113 -25.11 -15.90 16.21
C PRO A 113 -24.83 -14.54 16.88
N THR A 114 -25.78 -14.05 17.67
CA THR A 114 -25.72 -12.71 18.30
C THR A 114 -24.53 -12.49 19.23
N ASN A 115 -24.05 -13.56 19.88
CA ASN A 115 -22.82 -13.52 20.68
C ASN A 115 -21.60 -13.16 19.82
N ALA A 116 -21.46 -13.75 18.63
CA ALA A 116 -20.38 -13.43 17.70
C ALA A 116 -20.50 -12.00 17.13
N ILE A 117 -21.72 -11.50 16.88
CA ILE A 117 -21.94 -10.09 16.50
C ILE A 117 -21.41 -9.13 17.57
N THR A 118 -21.52 -9.50 18.84
CA THR A 118 -20.97 -8.70 19.95
C THR A 118 -19.44 -8.61 19.87
N PHE A 119 -18.76 -9.72 19.59
CA PHE A 119 -17.31 -9.73 19.39
C PHE A 119 -16.91 -8.91 18.16
N ILE A 120 -17.61 -9.09 17.04
CA ILE A 120 -17.39 -8.34 15.80
C ILE A 120 -17.54 -6.83 16.05
N THR A 121 -18.56 -6.41 16.81
CA THR A 121 -18.77 -4.99 17.19
C THR A 121 -17.58 -4.45 17.98
N LYS A 122 -17.02 -5.23 18.92
CA LYS A 122 -15.83 -4.82 19.69
C LYS A 122 -14.61 -4.66 18.79
N ILE A 123 -14.40 -5.60 17.85
CA ILE A 123 -13.30 -5.54 16.87
C ILE A 123 -13.43 -4.28 16.03
N PHE A 124 -14.58 -4.05 15.40
CA PHE A 124 -14.79 -2.87 14.57
C PHE A 124 -14.60 -1.57 15.36
N LYS A 125 -15.18 -1.45 16.56
CA LYS A 125 -14.96 -0.28 17.42
C LYS A 125 -13.47 -0.01 17.63
N LYS A 126 -12.65 -1.03 17.85
CA LYS A 126 -11.20 -0.87 17.99
C LYS A 126 -10.53 -0.50 16.67
N CYS A 127 -10.88 -1.14 15.55
CA CYS A 127 -10.33 -0.85 14.22
C CYS A 127 -10.58 0.60 13.80
N PHE A 128 -11.79 1.12 14.02
CA PHE A 128 -12.14 2.51 13.72
C PHE A 128 -11.38 3.51 14.60
N LEU A 129 -11.15 3.19 15.87
CA LEU A 129 -10.33 4.02 16.76
C LEU A 129 -8.83 4.01 16.40
N CYS A 130 -8.33 2.92 15.83
CA CYS A 130 -6.92 2.75 15.48
C CYS A 130 -6.59 3.17 14.04
N ASN A 131 -7.53 3.75 13.26
CA ASN A 131 -7.38 4.04 11.83
C ASN A 131 -6.77 2.86 11.04
N TYR A 132 -7.17 1.63 11.38
CA TYR A 132 -6.56 0.43 10.80
C TYR A 132 -6.87 0.37 9.30
N PRO A 133 -5.87 0.26 8.41
CA PRO A 133 -6.15 0.16 6.98
C PRO A 133 -6.91 -1.14 6.72
N PRO A 134 -8.03 -1.10 5.97
CA PRO A 134 -8.73 -2.33 5.61
C PRO A 134 -7.81 -3.20 4.76
N PHE A 135 -7.79 -4.51 5.03
CA PHE A 135 -7.04 -5.49 4.24
C PHE A 135 -7.41 -5.33 2.75
N GLY A 136 -6.43 -4.88 1.96
CA GLY A 136 -6.61 -4.63 0.54
C GLY A 136 -6.94 -5.93 -0.20
N LYS A 137 -7.80 -5.84 -1.22
CA LYS A 137 -8.04 -6.95 -2.14
C LYS A 137 -6.72 -7.35 -2.78
N GLN A 138 -6.18 -8.51 -2.43
CA GLN A 138 -5.13 -9.13 -3.22
C GLN A 138 -5.75 -9.50 -4.56
N ARG A 139 -5.48 -8.69 -5.59
CA ARG A 139 -5.66 -9.12 -6.97
C ARG A 139 -4.57 -10.15 -7.23
N MET A 140 -4.93 -11.42 -7.11
CA MET A 140 -4.20 -12.46 -7.82
C MET A 140 -4.55 -12.28 -9.30
N SER A 141 -3.56 -11.83 -10.08
CA SER A 141 -3.51 -12.00 -11.53
C SER A 141 -2.06 -12.07 -11.97
#